data_AF-A0A834LMI5-F1
#
_entry.id   AF-A0A834LMI5-F1
#
_cell.length_a   1.000
_cell.length_b   1.000
_cell.length_c   1.000
_cell.angle_alpha   90.00
_cell.angle_beta   90.00
_cell.angle_gamma   90.00
#
_symmetry.space_group_name_H-M   'P 1'
#
loop_
_entity.id
_entity.type
_entity.pdbx_description
1 polymer ?
#
loop_
_entity_poly.entity_id
_entity_poly.type
_entity_poly.pdbx_seq_one_letter_code
_entity_poly.pdbx_strand_id
1 'polypeptide(L)'
;MALALPRFAVFQSTVRQKNYLRYIHEDGEQHGFPQFSGEEIVSPYSKFEIERAKSTTAEGNDNGFVHIRCCYNNKYWVANSISSDSFIIAGADEPNEDQSQWSCTLFEPIPVDGEVGSSTTTTTKTTVHVRFRHVKLGHYLRSLVTRDNYHACVSTSYDRRYSR
;
A
#
# COMPACT_ATOMS: atom_id res chain seq x y z
N MET A 1 -0.14 -12.17 -16.27
CA MET A 1 -0.94 -12.91 -15.27
C MET A 1 -1.28 -11.95 -14.15
N ALA A 2 -2.55 -11.81 -13.77
CA ALA A 2 -2.95 -10.91 -12.69
C ALA A 2 -2.61 -11.53 -11.32
N LEU A 3 -2.01 -10.75 -10.42
CA LEU A 3 -1.72 -11.19 -9.06
C LEU A 3 -3.05 -11.38 -8.29
N ALA A 4 -3.25 -12.58 -7.72
CA ALA A 4 -4.42 -12.86 -6.90
C ALA A 4 -4.23 -12.27 -5.49
N LEU A 5 -4.67 -11.02 -5.29
CA LEU A 5 -4.68 -10.38 -3.98
C LEU A 5 -5.99 -10.64 -3.23
N PRO A 6 -5.94 -10.80 -1.89
CA PRO A 6 -7.14 -10.87 -1.07
C PRO A 6 -7.87 -9.51 -1.08
N ARG A 7 -9.21 -9.54 -1.02
CA ARG A 7 -10.03 -8.32 -0.93
C ARG A 7 -9.75 -7.52 0.35
N PHE A 8 -9.53 -8.20 1.47
CA PHE A 8 -9.18 -7.57 2.75
C PHE A 8 -7.82 -8.07 3.21
N ALA A 9 -6.97 -7.16 3.65
CA ALA A 9 -5.61 -7.46 4.06
C ALA A 9 -5.19 -6.64 5.27
N VAL A 10 -4.18 -7.15 5.96
CA VAL A 10 -3.34 -6.42 6.90
C VAL A 10 -1.94 -6.44 6.34
N PHE A 11 -1.27 -5.28 6.36
CA PHE A 11 0.11 -5.18 5.87
C PHE A 11 1.10 -5.29 7.03
N GLN A 12 2.14 -6.09 6.84
CA GLN A 12 3.27 -6.17 7.77
C GLN A 12 4.54 -5.77 7.01
N SER A 13 5.39 -4.99 7.66
CA SER A 13 6.71 -4.68 7.10
C SER A 13 7.64 -5.86 7.31
N THR A 14 8.36 -6.30 6.26
CA THR A 14 9.42 -7.30 6.40
C THR A 14 10.65 -6.77 7.14
N VAL A 15 10.83 -5.45 7.16
CA VAL A 15 11.98 -4.77 7.77
C VAL A 15 11.70 -4.41 9.24
N ARG A 16 10.44 -4.14 9.59
CA ARG A 16 10.01 -3.84 10.96
C ARG A 16 9.31 -5.05 11.55
N GLN A 17 10.07 -5.89 12.24
CA GLN A 17 9.52 -7.11 12.85
C GLN A 17 8.37 -6.75 13.80
N LYS A 18 7.28 -7.52 13.71
CA LYS A 18 6.09 -7.48 14.59
C LYS A 18 5.19 -6.24 14.51
N ASN A 19 5.51 -5.23 13.68
CA ASN A 19 4.63 -4.09 13.50
C ASN A 19 3.75 -4.25 12.25
N TYR A 20 2.43 -4.19 12.47
CA TYR A 20 1.42 -4.10 11.43
C TYR A 20 1.19 -2.64 11.05
N LEU A 21 0.81 -2.43 9.79
CA LEU A 21 0.33 -1.14 9.34
C LEU A 21 -1.00 -0.83 10.01
N ARG A 22 -1.12 0.36 10.57
CA ARG A 22 -2.38 0.88 11.12
C ARG A 22 -2.63 2.30 10.66
N TYR A 23 -3.91 2.67 10.57
CA TYR A 23 -4.35 4.05 10.43
C TYR A 23 -4.16 4.80 11.75
N ILE A 24 -3.50 5.95 11.71
CA ILE A 24 -3.40 6.85 12.87
C ILE A 24 -4.69 7.65 12.97
N HIS A 25 -5.48 7.34 14.00
CA HIS A 25 -6.77 7.97 14.27
C HIS A 25 -6.67 9.03 15.35
N GLU A 26 -5.61 9.00 16.14
CA GLU A 26 -5.34 9.96 17.20
C GLU A 26 -5.18 11.37 16.61
N ASP A 27 -5.61 12.38 17.36
CA ASP A 27 -5.44 13.77 16.97
C ASP A 27 -3.95 14.14 16.97
N GLY A 28 -3.52 14.84 15.92
CA GLY A 28 -2.12 15.25 15.75
C GLY A 28 -1.75 15.39 14.27
N GLU A 29 -0.50 15.76 14.02
CA GLU A 29 -0.01 16.00 12.65
C GLU A 29 -0.08 14.76 11.74
N GLN A 30 -0.10 13.58 12.35
CA GLN A 30 -0.09 12.30 11.66
C GLN A 30 -1.49 11.69 11.51
N HIS A 31 -2.53 12.39 11.99
CA HIS A 31 -3.90 11.95 11.81
C HIS A 31 -4.15 11.70 10.32
N GLY A 32 -4.66 10.52 9.97
CA GLY A 32 -4.91 10.15 8.59
C GLY A 32 -3.80 9.32 7.93
N PHE A 33 -2.63 9.18 8.56
CA PHE A 33 -1.48 8.49 7.97
C PHE A 33 -1.54 6.99 8.26
N PRO A 34 -1.23 6.12 7.29
CA PRO A 34 -0.86 4.75 7.55
C PRO A 34 0.58 4.68 8.12
N GLN A 35 0.75 4.02 9.26
CA GLN A 35 2.02 3.90 9.97
C GLN A 35 2.25 2.46 10.47
N PHE A 36 3.49 1.96 10.37
CA PHE A 36 3.86 0.62 10.89
C PHE A 36 4.13 0.66 12.40
N SER A 37 3.07 0.87 13.17
CA SER A 37 3.06 0.98 14.64
C SER A 37 1.98 0.12 15.31
N GLY A 38 1.23 -0.68 14.56
CA GLY A 38 0.22 -1.58 15.12
C GLY A 38 0.84 -2.85 15.72
N GLU A 39 0.44 -3.19 16.94
CA GLU A 39 0.92 -4.40 17.63
C GLU A 39 0.02 -5.61 17.37
N GLU A 40 -1.28 -5.39 17.11
CA GLU A 40 -2.28 -6.43 16.92
C GLU A 40 -2.83 -6.48 15.49
N ILE A 41 -2.78 -7.67 14.88
CA ILE A 41 -3.34 -7.89 13.53
C ILE A 41 -4.87 -7.67 13.47
N VAL A 42 -5.57 -7.86 14.58
CA VAL A 42 -7.04 -7.76 14.67
C VAL A 42 -7.54 -6.34 14.95
N SER A 43 -6.63 -5.37 15.05
CA SER A 43 -6.98 -3.97 15.29
C SER A 43 -7.91 -3.43 14.21
N PRO A 44 -8.98 -2.69 14.57
CA PRO A 44 -9.88 -2.08 13.57
C PRO A 44 -9.16 -1.09 12.65
N TYR A 45 -8.02 -0.54 13.09
CA TYR A 45 -7.20 0.42 12.34
C TYR A 45 -6.24 -0.25 11.36
N SER A 46 -6.08 -1.58 11.41
CA SER A 46 -5.11 -2.31 10.60
C SER A 46 -5.72 -3.03 9.38
N LYS A 47 -7.05 -2.96 9.22
CA LYS A 47 -7.76 -3.58 8.10
C LYS A 47 -7.86 -2.64 6.91
N PHE A 48 -7.38 -3.10 5.77
CA PHE A 48 -7.47 -2.39 4.49
C PHE A 48 -8.20 -3.24 3.45
N GLU A 49 -8.99 -2.60 2.60
CA GLU A 49 -9.58 -3.22 1.42
C GLU A 49 -8.71 -2.93 0.20
N ILE A 50 -8.43 -3.98 -0.57
CA ILE A 50 -7.76 -3.94 -1.85
C ILE A 50 -8.86 -4.07 -2.91
N GLU A 51 -9.18 -2.95 -3.55
CA GLU A 51 -10.21 -2.87 -4.60
C GLU A 51 -9.51 -2.84 -5.97
N ARG A 52 -9.97 -3.65 -6.93
CA ARG A 52 -9.41 -3.63 -8.29
C ARG A 52 -9.82 -2.34 -9.01
N ALA A 53 -8.89 -1.76 -9.76
CA ALA A 53 -9.18 -0.65 -10.64
C ALA A 53 -10.18 -1.07 -11.73
N LYS A 54 -10.97 -0.11 -12.23
CA LYS A 54 -11.94 -0.32 -13.30
C LYS A 54 -11.32 -0.12 -14.69
N SER A 55 -10.27 0.68 -14.78
CA SER A 55 -9.55 0.95 -16.02
C SER A 55 -8.90 -0.32 -16.58
N THR A 56 -8.91 -0.40 -17.90
CA THR A 56 -8.29 -1.46 -18.69
C THR A 56 -7.13 -0.91 -19.49
N THR A 57 -6.27 -1.80 -19.99
CA THR A 57 -5.24 -1.44 -20.97
C THR A 57 -5.88 -1.08 -22.32
N ALA A 58 -5.12 -0.48 -23.23
CA ALA A 58 -5.58 -0.20 -24.60
C ALA A 58 -6.07 -1.45 -25.36
N GLU A 59 -5.61 -2.62 -24.95
CA GLU A 59 -5.97 -3.93 -25.50
C GLU A 59 -7.23 -4.52 -24.84
N GLY A 60 -7.84 -3.81 -23.89
CA GLY A 60 -9.03 -4.25 -23.16
C GLY A 60 -8.75 -5.21 -21.99
N ASN A 61 -7.49 -5.41 -21.62
CA ASN A 61 -7.11 -6.29 -20.52
C ASN A 61 -7.13 -5.57 -19.16
N ASP A 62 -7.27 -6.32 -18.07
CA ASP A 62 -7.08 -5.81 -16.70
C ASP A 62 -5.64 -5.25 -16.56
N ASN A 63 -5.51 -4.01 -16.08
CA ASN A 63 -4.21 -3.39 -15.85
C ASN A 63 -3.51 -3.92 -14.58
N GLY A 64 -4.23 -4.67 -13.73
CA GLY A 64 -3.74 -5.22 -12.49
C GLY A 64 -3.56 -4.18 -11.38
N PHE A 65 -3.97 -2.92 -11.60
CA PHE A 65 -3.91 -1.87 -10.61
C PHE A 65 -5.01 -2.02 -9.58
N VAL A 66 -4.73 -1.48 -8.39
CA VAL A 66 -5.63 -1.53 -7.25
C VAL A 66 -5.72 -0.17 -6.57
N HIS A 67 -6.85 0.04 -5.91
CA HIS A 67 -7.02 1.04 -4.87
C HIS A 67 -6.85 0.36 -3.51
N ILE A 68 -6.28 1.09 -2.56
CA ILE A 68 -6.17 0.65 -1.16
C ILE A 68 -7.03 1.57 -0.33
N ARG A 69 -8.03 1.02 0.34
CA ARG A 69 -9.00 1.75 1.15
C ARG A 69 -8.86 1.38 2.61
N CYS A 70 -8.77 2.36 3.48
CA CYS A 70 -8.80 2.14 4.92
C CYS A 70 -10.22 1.75 5.34
N CYS A 71 -10.38 0.59 5.98
CA CYS A 71 -11.71 0.13 6.41
C CYS A 71 -12.28 0.95 7.58
N TYR A 72 -11.43 1.64 8.34
CA TYR A 72 -11.86 2.43 9.50
C TYR A 72 -12.56 3.74 9.08
N ASN A 73 -11.88 4.59 8.30
CA ASN A 73 -12.40 5.90 7.90
C ASN A 73 -13.06 5.91 6.51
N ASN A 74 -13.10 4.75 5.84
CA ASN A 74 -13.68 4.57 4.51
C ASN A 74 -13.00 5.37 3.39
N LYS A 75 -11.77 5.86 3.60
CA LYS A 75 -11.04 6.69 2.62
C LYS A 75 -9.94 5.91 1.89
N TYR A 76 -9.68 6.33 0.66
CA TYR A 76 -8.67 5.77 -0.22
C TYR A 76 -7.29 6.37 0.06
N TRP A 77 -6.26 5.55 -0.16
CA TRP A 77 -4.88 5.96 -0.11
C TRP A 77 -4.56 6.90 -1.28
N VAL A 78 -3.91 8.01 -0.97
CA VAL A 78 -3.48 9.02 -1.93
C VAL A 78 -2.16 9.63 -1.49
N ALA A 79 -1.33 10.05 -2.45
CA ALA A 79 -0.14 10.83 -2.16
C ALA A 79 -0.51 12.25 -1.70
N ASN A 80 0.11 12.74 -0.62
CA ASN A 80 -0.15 14.08 -0.11
C ASN A 80 0.55 15.20 -0.88
N SER A 81 1.46 14.84 -1.79
CA SER A 81 2.23 15.75 -2.64
C SER A 81 2.75 15.06 -3.91
N ILE A 82 3.33 15.84 -4.83
CA ILE A 82 3.96 15.35 -6.09
C ILE A 82 5.46 15.02 -5.90
N SER A 83 5.97 15.09 -4.67
CA SER A 83 7.41 14.89 -4.39
C SER A 83 7.87 13.42 -4.46
N SER A 84 9.18 13.21 -4.52
CA SER A 84 9.80 11.87 -4.50
C SER A 84 9.57 11.10 -3.21
N ASP A 85 9.42 11.83 -2.10
CA ASP A 85 9.24 11.30 -0.75
C ASP A 85 7.86 11.64 -0.20
N SER A 86 6.88 11.77 -1.10
CA SER A 86 5.49 12.08 -0.76
C SER A 86 4.93 11.04 0.21
N PHE A 87 4.24 11.50 1.24
CA PHE A 87 3.56 10.61 2.18
C PHE A 87 2.29 10.06 1.55
N ILE A 88 1.93 8.85 1.95
CA ILE A 88 0.61 8.30 1.65
C ILE A 88 -0.30 8.58 2.83
N ILE A 89 -1.50 9.07 2.55
CA ILE A 89 -2.55 9.30 3.55
C ILE A 89 -3.83 8.56 3.13
N ALA A 90 -4.63 8.10 4.09
CA ALA A 90 -5.97 7.58 3.84
C ALA A 90 -6.97 8.76 3.82
N GLY A 91 -6.86 9.61 2.80
CA GLY A 91 -7.51 10.93 2.75
C GLY A 91 -8.56 11.12 1.65
N ALA A 92 -8.51 10.34 0.57
CA ALA A 92 -9.38 10.54 -0.59
C ALA A 92 -10.77 9.92 -0.36
N ASP A 93 -11.83 10.69 -0.65
CA ASP A 93 -13.22 10.22 -0.51
C ASP A 93 -13.63 9.23 -1.60
N GLU A 94 -13.06 9.36 -2.80
CA GLU A 94 -13.39 8.56 -3.97
C GLU A 94 -12.11 8.05 -4.67
N PRO A 95 -12.18 6.90 -5.36
CA PRO A 95 -11.07 6.41 -6.17
C PRO A 95 -10.88 7.31 -7.39
N ASN A 96 -9.63 7.65 -7.69
CA ASN A 96 -9.25 8.40 -8.88
C ASN A 96 -8.23 7.61 -9.70
N GLU A 97 -8.61 7.27 -10.93
CA GLU A 97 -7.84 6.47 -11.88
C GLU A 97 -7.10 7.29 -12.95
N ASP A 98 -7.28 8.62 -12.96
CA ASP A 98 -6.54 9.51 -13.86
C ASP A 98 -5.08 9.60 -13.42
N GLN A 99 -4.21 8.90 -14.16
CA GLN A 99 -2.77 8.82 -13.89
C GLN A 99 -2.05 10.17 -14.07
N SER A 100 -2.70 11.16 -14.71
CA SER A 100 -2.15 12.50 -14.88
C SER A 100 -2.39 13.39 -13.65
N GLN A 101 -3.36 13.03 -12.79
CA GLN A 101 -3.72 13.82 -11.63
C GLN A 101 -2.89 13.45 -10.41
N TRP A 102 -2.51 14.46 -9.62
CA TRP A 102 -1.77 14.23 -8.39
C TRP A 102 -2.58 13.44 -7.35
N SER A 103 -3.91 13.54 -7.42
CA SER A 103 -4.89 12.82 -6.61
C SER A 103 -5.11 11.37 -7.06
N CYS A 104 -4.33 10.87 -8.04
CA CYS A 104 -4.37 9.47 -8.46
C CYS A 104 -4.22 8.53 -7.24
N THR A 105 -5.12 7.56 -7.14
CA THR A 105 -5.19 6.59 -6.03
C THR A 105 -4.77 5.18 -6.45
N LEU A 106 -4.22 5.05 -7.65
CA LEU A 106 -3.83 3.76 -8.21
C LEU A 106 -2.46 3.32 -7.69
N PHE A 107 -2.42 2.06 -7.27
CA PHE A 107 -1.20 1.35 -6.92
C PHE A 107 -1.08 0.09 -7.77
N GLU A 108 0.14 -0.18 -8.21
CA GLU A 108 0.47 -1.42 -8.88
C GLU A 108 1.11 -2.38 -7.87
N PRO A 109 0.49 -3.53 -7.61
CA PRO A 109 1.08 -4.57 -6.78
C PRO A 109 2.07 -5.40 -7.58
N ILE A 110 3.34 -5.36 -7.19
CA ILE A 110 4.43 -6.08 -7.81
C ILE A 110 4.85 -7.22 -6.85
N PRO A 111 4.66 -8.50 -7.24
CA PRO A 111 5.09 -9.61 -6.41
C PRO A 111 6.61 -9.58 -6.24
N VAL A 112 7.09 -9.93 -5.05
CA VAL A 112 8.52 -10.09 -4.79
C VAL A 112 8.88 -11.56 -4.93
N ASP A 113 9.59 -11.91 -6.00
CA ASP A 113 10.12 -13.26 -6.17
C ASP A 113 11.10 -13.57 -5.04
N GLY A 114 10.79 -14.60 -4.24
CA GLY A 114 11.58 -14.98 -3.07
C GLY A 114 10.86 -15.81 -2.00
N GLU A 115 9.53 -15.80 -1.96
CA GLU A 115 8.73 -16.71 -1.12
C GLU A 115 7.42 -17.11 -1.81
N VAL A 116 7.48 -17.47 -3.10
CA VAL A 116 6.51 -18.46 -3.58
C VAL A 116 6.96 -19.77 -2.95
N GLY A 117 6.43 -20.07 -1.77
CA GLY A 117 6.57 -21.38 -1.19
C GLY A 117 6.04 -22.40 -2.19
N SER A 118 6.95 -23.10 -2.87
CA SER A 118 6.78 -24.50 -3.21
C SER A 118 6.44 -25.23 -1.92
N SER A 119 5.18 -25.17 -1.50
CA SER A 119 4.69 -25.92 -0.34
C SER A 119 4.32 -27.32 -0.80
N THR A 120 5.33 -28.17 -0.96
CA THR A 120 5.21 -29.62 -0.81
C THR A 120 5.01 -30.01 0.66
N THR A 121 4.32 -29.19 1.45
CA THR A 121 3.97 -29.49 2.83
C THR A 121 2.74 -28.69 3.23
N THR A 122 1.68 -29.43 3.52
CA THR A 122 0.35 -28.99 3.94
C THR A 122 0.41 -28.01 5.12
N THR A 123 0.48 -26.71 4.86
CA THR A 123 0.16 -25.64 5.82
C THR A 123 -0.31 -24.40 5.06
N THR A 124 -1.51 -23.93 5.37
CA THR A 124 -2.21 -22.77 4.79
C THR A 124 -1.49 -21.44 5.05
N LYS A 125 -0.37 -21.19 4.36
CA LYS A 125 0.35 -19.90 4.48
C LYS A 125 -0.20 -18.90 3.44
N THR A 126 -1.23 -18.14 3.84
CA THR A 126 -1.92 -17.11 3.02
C THR A 126 -1.14 -15.79 2.91
N THR A 127 0.18 -15.81 3.10
CA THR A 127 1.01 -14.60 3.09
C THR A 127 1.58 -14.38 1.69
N VAL A 128 1.34 -13.20 1.11
CA VAL A 128 1.87 -12.79 -0.19
C VAL A 128 2.84 -11.64 0.02
N HIS A 129 4.05 -11.76 -0.52
CA HIS A 129 5.04 -10.68 -0.51
C HIS A 129 4.87 -9.80 -1.74
N VAL A 130 4.55 -8.53 -1.50
CA VAL A 130 4.21 -7.55 -2.54
C VAL A 130 4.88 -6.22 -2.23
N ARG A 131 5.38 -5.55 -3.27
CA ARG A 131 5.70 -4.13 -3.27
C ARG A 131 4.57 -3.39 -3.98
N PHE A 132 4.18 -2.24 -3.46
CA PHE A 132 3.25 -1.36 -4.16
C PHE A 132 4.01 -0.22 -4.81
N ARG A 133 3.76 0.02 -6.09
CA ARG A 133 4.23 1.19 -6.83
C ARG A 133 3.06 2.16 -7.02
N HIS A 134 3.21 3.41 -6.62
CA HIS A 134 2.21 4.44 -6.90
C HIS A 134 2.22 4.76 -8.39
N VAL A 135 1.11 4.57 -9.10
CA VAL A 135 1.08 4.60 -10.58
C VAL A 135 1.50 5.96 -11.13
N LYS A 136 0.88 7.05 -10.68
CA LYS A 136 1.23 8.41 -11.13
C LYS A 136 2.67 8.84 -10.80
N LEU A 137 3.20 8.46 -9.62
CA LEU A 137 4.55 8.86 -9.20
C LEU A 137 5.63 7.93 -9.77
N GLY A 138 5.29 6.71 -10.17
CA GLY A 138 6.25 5.68 -10.53
C GLY A 138 7.14 5.21 -9.36
N HIS A 139 6.82 5.61 -8.13
CA HIS A 139 7.64 5.38 -6.94
C HIS A 139 7.09 4.23 -6.09
N TYR A 140 7.98 3.49 -5.44
CA TYR A 140 7.59 2.41 -4.54
C TYR A 140 7.20 2.93 -3.17
N LEU A 141 6.22 2.29 -2.54
CA LEU A 141 5.91 2.51 -1.14
C LEU A 141 7.02 1.94 -0.27
N ARG A 142 7.40 2.70 0.75
CA ARG A 142 8.34 2.31 1.79
C ARG A 142 7.82 2.74 3.17
N SER A 143 8.35 2.09 4.20
CA SER A 143 8.23 2.62 5.55
C SER A 143 9.33 3.65 5.77
N LEU A 144 8.94 4.89 6.10
CA LEU A 144 9.86 5.98 6.33
C LEU A 144 10.73 5.72 7.57
N VAL A 145 11.99 6.12 7.52
CA VAL A 145 12.93 6.04 8.63
C VAL A 145 13.44 7.45 8.94
N THR A 146 12.82 8.08 9.94
CA THR A 146 13.17 9.42 10.44
C THR A 146 13.35 9.39 11.96
N ARG A 147 13.77 10.51 12.56
CA ARG A 147 13.84 10.68 14.02
C ARG A 147 12.64 11.42 14.61
N ASP A 148 11.78 11.95 13.75
CA ASP A 148 10.57 12.67 14.12
C ASP A 148 9.37 11.73 14.25
N ASN A 149 8.20 12.32 14.50
CA ASN A 149 6.97 11.56 14.66
C ASN A 149 6.61 10.77 13.39
N TYR A 150 7.00 11.23 12.19
CA TYR A 150 6.73 10.57 10.90
C TYR A 150 7.48 9.25 10.70
N HIS A 151 8.26 8.82 11.70
CA HIS A 151 8.89 7.51 11.69
C HIS A 151 7.86 6.40 11.41
N ALA A 152 8.24 5.49 10.52
CA ALA A 152 7.43 4.35 10.09
C ALA A 152 6.16 4.68 9.30
N CYS A 153 5.85 5.95 9.01
CA CYS A 153 4.77 6.31 8.09
C CYS A 153 5.06 5.79 6.68
N VAL A 154 3.99 5.51 5.92
CA VAL A 154 4.14 5.11 4.52
C VAL A 154 4.50 6.33 3.68
N SER A 155 5.63 6.24 2.98
CA SER A 155 6.06 7.25 2.01
C SER A 155 6.39 6.59 0.68
N THR A 156 6.43 7.41 -0.37
CA THR A 156 6.99 7.03 -1.65
C THR A 156 8.50 7.17 -1.64
N SER A 157 9.16 6.48 -2.57
CA SER A 157 10.60 6.58 -2.79
C SER A 157 10.95 6.21 -4.22
N TYR A 158 11.83 6.98 -4.82
CA TYR A 158 12.51 6.57 -6.05
C TYR A 158 13.53 5.48 -5.68
N ASP A 159 13.19 4.20 -5.89
CA ASP A 159 14.16 3.13 -5.63
C ASP A 159 15.06 2.93 -6.86
N ARG A 160 16.29 3.44 -6.80
CA ARG A 160 17.33 3.19 -7.82
C ARG A 160 17.81 1.74 -7.86
N ARG A 161 17.47 0.90 -6.88
CA ARG A 161 17.96 -0.49 -6.82
C ARG A 161 17.21 -1.45 -7.75
N TYR A 162 16.14 -0.99 -8.41
CA TYR A 162 15.27 -1.83 -9.23
C TYR A 162 14.93 -1.24 -10.60
N SER A 163 15.67 -0.23 -11.08
CA SER A 163 15.70 0.10 -12.52
C SER A 163 16.57 -0.93 -13.24
N ARG A 164 16.01 -2.10 -13.52
CA ARG A 164 16.55 -3.04 -14.51
C ARG A 164 15.50 -3.26 -15.58
#